data_AF-A0A2X3F0W2-F1
#
_entry.id   AF-A0A2X3F0W2-F1
#
_cell.length_a   1.000
_cell.length_b   1.000
_cell.length_c   1.000
_cell.angle_alpha   90.00
_cell.angle_beta   90.00
_cell.angle_gamma   90.00
#
_symmetry.space_group_name_H-M   'P 1'
#
loop_
_entity.id
_entity.type
_entity.pdbx_description
1 polymer ?
#
loop_
_entity_poly.entity_id
_entity_poly.type
_entity_poly.pdbx_seq_one_letter_code
_entity_poly.pdbx_strand_id
1 'polypeptide(L)'
;MISGGFKAALEKLAPAWEKQTGNHLVVIPGPSMGKTPQAIPNRLARGEHADVVIMVGDALTSLEKAGRTQPDSRRELADSPIAWW
;
A
#
# COMPACT_ATOMS: atom_id res chain seq x y z
N MET A 1 1.54 4.66 -2.07
CA MET A 1 2.68 3.90 -1.47
C MET A 1 2.32 2.43 -1.41
N ILE A 2 3.25 1.51 -1.71
CA ILE A 2 2.95 0.07 -1.79
C ILE A 2 3.99 -0.81 -1.11
N SER A 3 3.53 -1.96 -0.60
CA SER A 3 4.40 -3.05 -0.15
C SER A 3 5.13 -3.71 -1.31
N GLY A 4 6.30 -4.30 -1.01
CA GLY A 4 7.09 -5.01 -2.00
C GLY A 4 6.34 -6.17 -2.68
N GLY A 5 5.51 -6.91 -1.92
CA GLY A 5 4.79 -8.09 -2.44
C GLY A 5 3.77 -7.78 -3.54
N PHE A 6 3.25 -6.55 -3.61
CA PHE A 6 2.25 -6.16 -4.62
C PHE A 6 2.86 -5.43 -5.83
N LYS A 7 4.15 -5.06 -5.75
CA LYS A 7 4.83 -4.23 -6.76
C LYS A 7 4.77 -4.84 -8.17
N ALA A 8 5.12 -6.12 -8.30
CA ALA A 8 5.16 -6.79 -9.60
C ALA A 8 3.78 -6.88 -10.26
N ALA A 9 2.70 -7.02 -9.49
CA ALA A 9 1.35 -7.02 -10.02
C ALA A 9 0.95 -5.61 -10.51
N LEU A 10 1.23 -4.58 -9.70
CA LEU A 10 0.90 -3.20 -10.05
C LEU A 10 1.67 -2.71 -11.29
N GLU A 11 2.95 -3.06 -11.42
CA GLU A 11 3.76 -2.69 -12.59
C GLU A 11 3.20 -3.25 -13.91
N LYS A 12 2.53 -4.41 -13.87
CA LYS A 12 1.86 -4.98 -15.04
C LYS A 12 0.54 -4.27 -15.37
N LEU A 13 -0.19 -3.81 -14.36
CA LEU A 13 -1.49 -3.17 -14.52
C LEU A 13 -1.40 -1.67 -14.81
N ALA A 14 -0.33 -1.01 -14.34
CA ALA A 14 -0.14 0.43 -14.42
C ALA A 14 -0.33 0.99 -15.85
N PRO A 15 0.33 0.45 -16.90
CA PRO A 15 0.22 1.06 -18.24
C PRO A 15 -1.20 1.03 -18.80
N ALA A 16 -1.93 -0.06 -18.55
CA ALA A 16 -3.31 -0.18 -19.00
C ALA A 16 -4.24 0.79 -18.26
N TRP A 17 -4.05 0.92 -16.94
CA TRP A 17 -4.83 1.83 -16.10
C TRP A 17 -4.56 3.30 -16.44
N GLU A 18 -3.30 3.69 -16.61
CA GLU A 18 -2.93 5.06 -17.02
C GLU A 18 -3.53 5.40 -18.38
N LYS A 19 -3.47 4.46 -19.35
CA LYS A 19 -4.07 4.66 -20.67
C LYS A 19 -5.59 4.80 -20.62
N GLN A 20 -6.27 4.04 -19.76
CA GLN A 20 -7.73 4.07 -19.64
C GLN A 20 -8.24 5.32 -18.92
N THR A 21 -7.50 5.81 -17.95
CA THR A 21 -7.93 6.93 -17.10
C THR A 21 -7.36 8.28 -17.52
N GLY A 22 -6.25 8.29 -18.26
CA GLY A 22 -5.46 9.49 -18.55
C GLY A 22 -4.65 10.01 -17.36
N ASN A 23 -4.70 9.33 -16.21
CA ASN A 23 -3.94 9.70 -15.02
C ASN A 23 -2.54 9.08 -15.05
N HIS A 24 -1.59 9.72 -14.37
CA HIS A 24 -0.26 9.18 -14.15
C HIS A 24 -0.15 8.52 -12.76
N LEU A 25 0.36 7.30 -12.71
CA LEU A 25 0.50 6.51 -11.50
C LEU A 25 1.93 6.60 -10.96
N VAL A 26 2.10 7.28 -9.83
CA VAL A 26 3.40 7.35 -9.13
C VAL A 26 3.46 6.25 -8.06
N VAL A 27 4.31 5.25 -8.31
CA VAL A 27 4.48 4.11 -7.39
C VAL A 27 5.67 4.34 -6.48
N ILE A 28 5.40 4.43 -5.17
CA ILE A 28 6.41 4.58 -4.13
C ILE A 28 6.48 3.27 -3.32
N PRO A 29 7.54 2.46 -3.48
CA PRO A 29 7.70 1.23 -2.71
C PRO A 29 8.18 1.51 -1.28
N GLY A 30 7.76 0.66 -0.33
CA GLY A 30 8.27 0.68 1.04
C GLY A 30 7.84 -0.56 1.83
N PRO A 31 8.57 -0.94 2.90
CA PRO A 31 8.14 -2.00 3.80
C PRO A 31 6.77 -1.67 4.43
N SER A 32 5.86 -2.65 4.48
CA SER A 32 4.57 -2.48 5.17
C SER A 32 4.71 -2.40 6.69
N MET A 33 5.81 -2.92 7.22
CA MET A 33 6.07 -3.04 8.65
C MET A 33 7.50 -2.65 8.96
N GLY A 34 7.78 -2.48 10.25
CA GLY A 34 9.13 -2.24 10.77
C GLY A 34 9.38 -0.80 11.21
N LYS A 35 10.57 -0.58 11.74
CA LYS A 35 11.00 0.68 12.39
C LYS A 35 11.88 1.55 11.49
N THR A 36 12.11 1.16 10.24
CA THR A 36 12.97 1.93 9.33
C THR A 36 12.26 3.21 8.90
N PRO A 37 12.99 4.32 8.67
CA PRO A 37 12.38 5.58 8.22
C PRO A 37 11.59 5.47 6.89
N GLN A 38 11.91 4.45 6.08
CA GLN A 38 11.31 4.15 4.79
C GLN A 38 10.07 3.26 4.89
N ALA A 39 9.78 2.67 6.05
CA ALA A 39 8.57 1.90 6.26
C ALA A 39 7.33 2.80 6.09
N ILE A 40 6.32 2.30 5.39
CA ILE A 40 5.09 3.06 5.07
C ILE A 40 4.47 3.70 6.32
N PRO A 41 4.30 2.99 7.45
CA PRO A 41 3.73 3.60 8.66
C PRO A 41 4.51 4.82 9.15
N ASN A 42 5.85 4.76 9.10
CA ASN A 42 6.71 5.85 9.58
C ASN A 42 6.71 7.06 8.64
N ARG A 43 6.61 6.81 7.32
CA ARG A 43 6.46 7.87 6.31
C ARG A 43 5.14 8.62 6.49
N LEU A 44 4.03 7.88 6.65
CA LEU A 44 2.71 8.45 6.90
C LEU A 44 2.63 9.18 8.26
N ALA A 45 3.25 8.63 9.31
CA ALA A 45 3.31 9.26 10.63
C ALA A 45 4.05 10.61 10.59
N ARG A 46 5.08 10.72 9.74
CA ARG A 46 5.85 11.95 9.49
C ARG A 46 5.14 12.94 8.56
N GLY A 47 3.97 12.59 8.02
CA GLY A 47 3.17 13.46 7.16
C GLY A 47 3.51 13.37 5.68
N GLU A 48 4.24 12.35 5.23
CA GLU A 48 4.32 12.08 3.79
C GLU A 48 2.94 11.70 3.26
N HIS A 49 2.53 12.35 2.17
CA HIS A 49 1.24 12.11 1.56
C HIS A 49 1.26 10.86 0.67
N ALA A 50 0.17 10.10 0.74
CA ALA A 50 -0.12 9.01 -0.17
C ALA A 50 -1.63 9.01 -0.46
N ASP A 51 -2.01 9.04 -1.73
CA ASP A 51 -3.43 8.96 -2.12
C ASP A 51 -3.99 7.55 -1.90
N VAL A 52 -3.15 6.54 -2.13
CA VAL A 52 -3.47 5.13 -1.95
C VAL A 52 -2.33 4.42 -1.25
N VAL A 53 -2.66 3.55 -0.29
CA VAL A 53 -1.72 2.67 0.41
C VAL A 53 -2.12 1.22 0.19
N ILE A 54 -1.19 0.41 -0.30
CA ILE A 54 -1.37 -1.05 -0.44
C ILE A 54 -0.34 -1.74 0.46
N MET A 55 -0.80 -2.49 1.46
CA MET A 55 0.06 -3.10 2.47
C MET A 55 -0.59 -4.33 3.09
N VAL A 56 0.17 -5.06 3.93
CA VAL A 56 -0.37 -6.21 4.66
C VAL A 56 -1.47 -5.80 5.64
N GLY A 57 -2.47 -6.66 5.81
CA GLY A 57 -3.70 -6.37 6.56
C GLY A 57 -3.47 -5.88 7.99
N ASP A 58 -2.56 -6.50 8.75
CA ASP A 58 -2.30 -6.12 10.16
C ASP A 58 -1.78 -4.70 10.30
N ALA A 59 -0.90 -4.29 9.39
CA ALA A 59 -0.33 -2.96 9.39
C ALA A 59 -1.35 -1.92 8.90
N LEU A 60 -2.22 -2.29 7.97
CA LEU A 60 -3.36 -1.46 7.56
C LEU A 60 -4.33 -1.24 8.72
N THR A 61 -4.67 -2.29 9.48
CA THR A 61 -5.51 -2.21 10.69
C THR A 61 -4.94 -1.22 11.71
N SER A 62 -3.62 -1.16 11.84
CA SER A 62 -2.96 -0.23 12.75
C SER A 62 -3.09 1.24 12.29
N LEU A 63 -3.04 1.50 10.98
CA LEU A 63 -3.28 2.83 10.42
C LEU A 63 -4.75 3.27 10.56
N GLU A 64 -5.68 2.33 10.37
CA GLU A 64 -7.12 2.57 10.56
C GLU A 64 -7.41 3.00 12.01
N LYS A 65 -6.89 2.26 12.99
CA LYS A 65 -7.01 2.61 14.41
C LYS A 65 -6.40 3.96 14.77
N ALA A 66 -5.37 4.39 14.03
CA ALA A 66 -4.73 5.69 14.21
C ALA A 66 -5.44 6.83 13.47
N GLY A 67 -6.57 6.58 12.78
CA GLY A 67 -7.29 7.57 11.98
C GLY A 67 -6.48 8.10 10.79
N ARG A 68 -5.54 7.29 10.27
CA ARG A 68 -4.64 7.67 9.17
C ARG A 68 -5.10 7.14 7.80
N THR A 69 -6.27 6.53 7.74
CA THR A 69 -6.95 6.10 6.52
C THR A 69 -8.31 6.77 6.40
N GLN A 70 -8.83 6.83 5.18
CA GLN A 70 -10.23 7.21 4.98
C GLN A 70 -11.14 6.11 5.55
N PRO A 71 -12.18 6.44 6.32
CA PRO A 71 -13.15 5.45 6.80
C PRO A 71 -13.75 4.65 5.63
N ASP A 72 -13.98 3.35 5.85
CA ASP A 72 -14.57 2.43 4.88
C ASP A 72 -13.83 2.27 3.53
N SER A 73 -12.57 2.74 3.44
CA SER A 73 -11.78 2.67 2.21
C SER A 73 -11.03 1.34 2.03
N ARG A 74 -10.94 0.51 3.08
CA ARG A 74 -10.21 -0.76 3.04
C ARG A 74 -10.84 -1.76 2.08
N ARG A 75 -10.01 -2.39 1.25
CA ARG A 75 -10.37 -3.47 0.34
C ARG A 75 -9.29 -4.54 0.39
N GLU A 76 -9.69 -5.80 0.52
CA GLU A 76 -8.77 -6.92 0.37
C GLU A 76 -8.49 -7.13 -1.12
N LEU A 77 -7.21 -7.11 -1.49
CA LEU A 77 -6.78 -7.16 -2.91
C LEU A 77 -6.18 -8.50 -3.30
N ALA A 78 -5.53 -9.19 -2.37
CA ALA A 78 -4.90 -10.48 -2.58
C ALA A 78 -4.60 -11.16 -1.24
N ASP A 79 -4.80 -12.47 -1.20
CA ASP A 79 -4.27 -13.31 -0.14
C ASP A 79 -2.97 -13.97 -0.61
N SER A 80 -1.95 -13.92 0.23
CA SER A 80 -0.72 -14.68 0.03
C SER A 80 -0.79 -15.91 0.92
N PRO A 81 -1.02 -17.12 0.39
CA PRO A 81 -0.94 -18.32 1.20
C PRO A 81 0.51 -18.51 1.63
N ILE A 82 0.85 -18.11 2.86
CA ILE A 82 1.97 -18.71 3.56
C ILE A 82 1.43 -20.03 4.11
N ALA A 83 1.48 -21.08 3.29
CA ALA A 83 1.19 -22.42 3.74
C ALA A 83 2.33 -22.86 4.67
N TRP A 84 2.07 -22.83 5.97
CA TRP A 84 2.81 -23.65 6.92
C TRP A 84 2.20 -25.06 6.84
N TRP A 85 2.98 -26.02 6.36
CA TRP A 85 2.72 -27.45 6.59
C TRP A 85 3.51 -27.86 7.83
#